data_AF-A0A335GDY2-F1
#
_entry.id   AF-A0A335GDY2-F1
#
_cell.length_a   1.000
_cell.length_b   1.000
_cell.length_c   1.000
_cell.angle_alpha   90.00
_cell.angle_beta   90.00
_cell.angle_gamma   90.00
#
_symmetry.space_group_name_H-M   'P 1'
#
loop_
_entity.id
_entity.type
_entity.pdbx_description
1 polymer ?
#
loop_
_entity_poly.entity_id
_entity_poly.type
_entity_poly.pdbx_seq_one_letter_code
_entity_poly.pdbx_strand_id
1 'polypeptide(L)'
;MRLIDEIHLDYPFMGSRMIRDMLQRQGHQIGRRKVRRLMLLMGIHALYPKPNTSKPNLAHRIFPYLLKNMVIDHSNQVWCTDITYIPMAK
;
A
#
# COMPACT_ATOMS: atom_id res chain seq x y z
N MET A 1 -14.88 6.01 -9.73
CA MET A 1 -13.93 5.42 -8.77
C MET A 1 -12.51 5.97 -8.99
N ARG A 2 -12.12 6.27 -10.24
CA ARG A 2 -10.88 6.96 -10.63
C ARG A 2 -10.35 8.05 -9.68
N LEU A 3 -11.16 9.04 -9.31
CA LEU A 3 -10.69 10.13 -8.43
C LEU A 3 -10.22 9.62 -7.04
N ILE A 4 -10.85 8.58 -6.51
CA ILE A 4 -10.42 7.97 -5.25
C ILE A 4 -9.09 7.24 -5.44
N ASP A 5 -8.89 6.64 -6.62
CA ASP A 5 -7.66 5.95 -7.01
C ASP A 5 -6.49 6.93 -7.10
N GLU A 6 -6.68 8.04 -7.83
CA GLU A 6 -5.69 9.11 -7.98
C GLU A 6 -5.34 9.73 -6.60
N ILE A 7 -6.34 10.03 -5.76
CA ILE A 7 -6.09 10.52 -4.40
C ILE A 7 -5.34 9.48 -3.55
N HIS A 8 -5.61 8.19 -3.72
CA HIS A 8 -4.92 7.15 -2.97
C HIS A 8 -3.47 6.98 -3.41
N LEU A 9 -3.18 7.12 -4.70
CA LEU A 9 -1.82 7.09 -5.24
C LEU A 9 -0.99 8.28 -4.72
N ASP A 10 -1.56 9.49 -4.76
CA ASP A 10 -0.87 10.70 -4.29
C ASP A 10 -0.77 10.76 -2.76
N TYR A 11 -1.81 10.29 -2.06
CA TYR A 11 -1.95 10.39 -0.61
C TYR A 11 -2.45 9.08 0.02
N PRO A 12 -1.62 8.02 0.07
CA PRO A 12 -2.04 6.69 0.49
C PRO A 12 -2.49 6.60 1.95
N PHE A 13 -2.12 7.57 2.79
CA PHE A 13 -2.54 7.67 4.19
C PHE A 13 -3.97 8.21 4.38
N MET A 14 -4.61 8.74 3.33
CA MET A 14 -5.93 9.33 3.45
C MET A 14 -7.02 8.27 3.60
N GLY A 15 -7.68 8.27 4.75
CA GLY A 15 -8.87 7.48 4.98
C GLY A 15 -10.15 8.11 4.42
N SER A 16 -11.26 7.38 4.52
CA SER A 16 -12.59 7.80 4.02
C SER A 16 -13.07 9.20 4.43
N ARG A 17 -12.60 9.75 5.57
CA ARG A 17 -12.92 11.12 6.01
C ARG A 17 -12.15 12.16 5.19
N MET A 18 -10.84 11.98 5.05
CA MET A 18 -9.97 12.92 4.32
C MET A 18 -10.28 12.89 2.82
N ILE A 19 -10.50 11.69 2.26
CA ILE A 19 -10.90 11.55 0.85
C ILE A 19 -12.25 12.24 0.60
N ARG A 20 -13.21 12.13 1.52
CA ARG A 20 -14.48 12.89 1.41
C ARG A 20 -14.20 14.40 1.35
N ASP A 21 -13.39 14.93 2.26
CA ASP A 21 -13.13 16.38 2.34
C ASP A 21 -12.40 16.88 1.10
N MET A 22 -11.45 16.10 0.58
CA MET A 22 -10.75 16.37 -0.68
C MET A 22 -11.73 16.42 -1.86
N LEU A 23 -12.59 15.40 -1.99
CA LEU A 23 -13.59 15.34 -3.06
C LEU A 23 -14.60 16.49 -2.97
N GLN A 24 -15.01 16.88 -1.76
CA GLN A 24 -15.89 18.02 -1.56
C GLN A 24 -15.23 19.35 -1.95
N ARG A 25 -13.94 19.53 -1.63
CA ARG A 25 -13.16 20.71 -2.07
C ARG A 25 -13.00 20.77 -3.58
N GLN A 26 -12.98 19.62 -4.25
CA GLN A 26 -12.99 19.52 -5.72
C GLN A 26 -14.39 19.69 -6.34
N GLY A 27 -15.42 19.98 -5.54
CA GLY A 27 -16.79 20.22 -6.00
C GLY A 27 -17.70 18.99 -6.05
N HIS A 28 -17.22 17.82 -5.62
CA HIS A 28 -18.04 16.60 -5.60
C HIS A 28 -18.86 16.47 -4.31
N GLN A 29 -20.19 16.55 -4.43
CA GLN A 29 -21.08 16.30 -3.29
C GLN A 29 -21.19 14.80 -2.97
N ILE A 30 -20.30 14.33 -2.08
CA ILE A 30 -20.24 12.92 -1.67
C ILE A 30 -20.19 12.78 -0.14
N GLY A 31 -20.95 11.82 0.40
CA GLY A 31 -20.93 11.49 1.82
C GLY A 31 -19.87 10.46 2.20
N ARG A 32 -19.39 10.51 3.46
CA ARG A 32 -18.37 9.58 4.01
C ARG A 32 -18.74 8.10 3.80
N ARG A 33 -20.01 7.72 4.00
CA ARG A 33 -20.47 6.33 3.85
C ARG A 33 -20.28 5.82 2.41
N LYS A 34 -20.53 6.69 1.42
CA LYS A 34 -20.34 6.39 -0.01
C LYS A 34 -18.85 6.23 -0.32
N VAL A 35 -18.00 7.15 0.16
CA VAL A 35 -16.54 7.02 0.01
C VAL A 35 -16.03 5.71 0.61
N ARG A 36 -16.41 5.39 1.86
CA ARG A 36 -16.01 4.12 2.50
C ARG A 36 -16.44 2.90 1.69
N ARG A 37 -17.68 2.89 1.17
CA ARG A 37 -18.17 1.79 0.33
C ARG A 37 -17.33 1.64 -0.94
N LEU A 38 -17.00 2.75 -1.61
CA LEU A 38 -16.18 2.73 -2.82
C LEU A 38 -14.75 2.25 -2.52
N MET A 39 -14.12 2.72 -1.45
CA MET A 39 -12.81 2.24 -1.01
C MET A 39 -12.82 0.72 -0.76
N LEU A 40 -13.85 0.20 -0.10
CA LEU A 40 -14.00 -1.24 0.15
C LEU A 40 -14.13 -2.04 -1.14
N LEU A 41 -14.93 -1.56 -2.10
CA LEU A 41 -15.07 -2.21 -3.41
C LEU A 41 -13.76 -2.22 -4.21
N MET A 42 -12.91 -1.20 -4.02
CA MET A 42 -11.61 -1.09 -4.66
C MET A 42 -10.49 -1.83 -3.91
N GLY A 43 -10.75 -2.38 -2.72
CA GLY A 43 -9.70 -2.97 -1.87
C GLY A 43 -8.72 -1.95 -1.30
N ILE A 44 -9.07 -0.66 -1.31
CA ILE A 44 -8.21 0.43 -0.87
C ILE A 44 -8.37 0.66 0.64
N HIS A 45 -7.23 0.72 1.34
CA HIS A 45 -7.16 1.04 2.76
C HIS A 45 -6.16 2.17 3.00
N ALA A 46 -6.42 2.99 4.02
CA ALA A 46 -5.47 4.02 4.42
C ALA A 46 -4.20 3.37 4.97
N LEU A 47 -3.06 3.71 4.38
CA LEU A 47 -1.74 3.27 4.84
C LEU A 47 -1.30 4.17 5.99
N TYR A 48 -1.47 3.68 7.21
CA TYR A 48 -0.91 4.32 8.39
C TYR A 48 0.48 3.74 8.70
N PRO A 49 1.37 4.55 9.32
CA PRO A 49 2.63 4.04 9.84
C PRO A 49 2.36 2.85 10.76
N LYS A 50 2.84 1.68 10.37
CA LYS A 50 2.89 0.50 11.24
C LYS A 50 4.07 0.64 12.20
N PRO A 51 4.11 -0.13 13.29
CA PRO A 51 5.32 -0.23 14.11
C PRO A 51 6.54 -0.44 13.22
N ASN A 52 7.60 0.34 13.44
CA ASN A 52 8.80 0.30 12.61
C ASN A 52 9.50 -1.05 12.78
N THR A 53 9.29 -1.96 11.82
CA THR A 53 9.91 -3.30 11.81
C THR A 53 11.38 -3.28 11.42
N SER A 54 11.89 -2.15 10.89
CA SER A 54 13.31 -1.94 10.64
C SER A 54 14.10 -1.67 11.93
N LYS A 55 13.43 -1.27 13.02
CA LYS A 55 14.06 -1.27 14.34
C LYS A 55 14.07 -2.69 14.87
N PRO A 56 15.25 -3.32 15.04
CA PRO A 56 15.32 -4.67 15.55
C PRO A 56 14.78 -4.68 16.98
N ASN A 57 13.82 -5.56 17.23
CA ASN A 57 13.47 -5.91 18.60
C ASN A 57 14.65 -6.73 19.16
N LEU A 58 15.32 -6.21 20.20
CA LEU A 58 16.49 -6.82 20.81
C LEU A 58 16.24 -8.26 21.30
N ALA A 59 14.99 -8.62 21.59
CA ALA A 59 14.60 -9.97 21.99
C ALA A 59 14.47 -10.96 20.81
N HIS A 60 14.45 -10.50 19.56
CA HIS A 60 14.29 -11.37 18.40
C HIS A 60 15.63 -11.84 17.84
N ARG A 61 15.69 -13.12 17.50
CA ARG A 61 16.85 -13.72 16.83
C ARG A 61 17.05 -13.09 15.45
N ILE A 62 18.26 -12.62 15.18
CA ILE A 62 18.69 -12.20 13.84
C ILE A 62 18.98 -13.46 13.02
N PHE A 63 18.27 -13.64 11.91
CA PHE A 63 18.52 -14.74 10.97
C PHE A 63 19.57 -14.29 9.94
N PRO A 64 20.54 -15.16 9.58
CA PRO A 64 21.50 -14.84 8.54
C PRO A 64 20.81 -14.76 7.17
N TYR A 65 21.24 -13.81 6.34
CA TYR A 65 20.83 -13.77 4.93
C TYR A 65 21.53 -14.92 4.19
N LEU A 66 20.77 -15.98 3.88
CA LEU A 66 21.31 -17.24 3.36
C LEU A 66 21.93 -17.13 1.95
N LEU A 67 21.55 -16.10 1.19
CA LEU A 67 22.11 -15.84 -0.14
C LEU A 67 23.40 -14.99 -0.07
N LYS A 68 23.83 -14.57 1.13
CA LYS A 68 25.07 -13.79 1.29
C LYS A 68 26.26 -14.64 0.84
N ASN A 69 27.05 -14.10 -0.10
CA ASN A 69 28.23 -14.75 -0.69
C ASN A 69 27.95 -16.04 -1.48
N MET A 70 26.68 -16.30 -1.84
CA MET A 70 26.33 -17.43 -2.69
C MET A 70 26.57 -17.06 -4.17
N VAL A 71 27.34 -17.88 -4.89
CA VAL A 71 27.47 -17.77 -6.35
C VAL A 71 26.25 -18.42 -6.98
N ILE A 72 25.55 -17.66 -7.82
CA ILE A 72 24.37 -18.12 -8.56
C ILE A 72 24.81 -18.32 -10.02
N ASP A 73 25.11 -19.57 -10.41
CA ASP A 73 25.76 -19.91 -11.69
C ASP A 73 24.87 -20.71 -12.65
N HIS A 74 23.69 -21.17 -12.19
CA HIS A 74 22.72 -21.87 -13.03
C HIS A 74 21.29 -21.37 -12.83
N SER A 75 20.46 -21.62 -13.85
CA SER A 75 19.03 -21.31 -13.81
C SER A 75 18.32 -22.13 -12.73
N ASN A 76 17.25 -21.56 -12.15
CA ASN A 76 16.44 -22.18 -11.08
C ASN A 76 17.11 -22.39 -9.72
N GLN A 77 18.24 -21.73 -9.46
CA GLN A 77 18.96 -21.82 -8.18
C GLN A 77 18.41 -20.86 -7.10
N VAL A 78 17.90 -19.68 -7.50
CA VAL A 78 17.32 -18.66 -6.62
C VAL A 78 16.12 -18.02 -7.30
N TRP A 79 15.03 -17.82 -6.55
CA TRP A 79 13.84 -17.11 -7.02
C TRP A 79 13.60 -15.84 -6.18
N CYS A 80 13.17 -14.77 -6.86
CA CYS A 80 12.78 -13.52 -6.23
C CYS A 80 11.38 -13.15 -6.72
N THR A 81 10.55 -12.62 -5.83
CA THR A 81 9.21 -12.14 -6.13
C THR A 81 9.02 -10.76 -5.52
N ASP A 82 8.44 -9.84 -6.27
CA ASP A 82 8.04 -8.53 -5.80
C ASP A 82 6.54 -8.30 -6.07
N ILE A 83 5.93 -7.37 -5.34
CA ILE A 83 4.51 -7.01 -5.50
C ILE A 83 4.43 -5.53 -5.88
N THR A 84 3.92 -5.25 -7.07
CA THR A 84 3.69 -3.89 -7.55
C THR A 84 2.19 -3.59 -7.63
N TYR A 85 1.79 -2.44 -7.11
CA TYR A 85 0.41 -1.95 -7.25
C TYR A 85 0.17 -1.43 -8.67
N ILE A 86 -0.92 -1.86 -9.33
CA ILE A 86 -1.33 -1.41 -10.66
C ILE A 86 -2.57 -0.50 -10.50
N PRO A 87 -2.56 0.75 -11.00
CA PRO A 87 -3.71 1.65 -10.95
C PRO A 87 -4.94 1.09 -11.68
N MET A 88 -6.14 1.52 -11.27
CA MET A 88 -7.39 1.05 -11.90
C MET A 88 -7.53 1.59 -13.34
N ALA A 89 -7.97 0.71 -14.26
CA ALA A 89 -8.15 1.04 -15.67
C ALA A 89 -9.25 2.10 -15.91
N LYS A 90 -9.14 2.79 -17.06
CA LYS A 90 -10.00 3.90 -17.51
C LYS A 90 -11.44 3.48 -17.76
#